data_AF-A0A2N1Q2L2-F1
#
_entry.id   AF-A0A2N1Q2L2-F1
#
_cell.length_a   1.000
_cell.length_b   1.000
_cell.length_c   1.000
_cell.angle_alpha   90.00
_cell.angle_beta   90.00
_cell.angle_gamma   90.00
#
_symmetry.space_group_name_H-M   'P 1'
#
loop_
_entity.id
_entity.type
_entity.pdbx_description
1 polymer ?
#
loop_
_entity_poly.entity_id
_entity_poly.type
_entity_poly.pdbx_seq_one_letter_code
_entity_poly.pdbx_strand_id
1 'polypeptide(L)'
;MVERITLKTIFQELPKKKEFIEGIRRAPKREFVLNEKETELALKNALRYVPEEWHDEVAEEFLEELLSRGKIYGYRFRPAGNIVGKPIDEYEGKSIEGKAFQVMIDNNLDFDIALYPYELVTYGETGSVLQNWMQYHLVKKYLQIMNDEQTLVVMSGHPLGLFASDKKSPRVIITNGLMIGEFDN
;
A
#
# COMPACT_ATOMS: atom_id res chain seq x y z
N MET A 1 -13.63 12.00 -16.36
CA MET A 1 -13.09 11.51 -15.08
C MET A 1 -12.32 10.23 -15.35
N VAL A 2 -11.12 10.07 -14.80
CA VAL A 2 -10.42 8.78 -14.86
C VAL A 2 -11.24 7.78 -14.05
N GLU A 3 -11.46 6.59 -14.60
CA GLU A 3 -12.18 5.52 -13.93
C GLU A 3 -11.54 5.19 -12.57
N ARG A 4 -12.37 4.94 -11.55
CA ARG A 4 -11.88 4.66 -10.20
C ARG A 4 -11.12 3.32 -10.20
N ILE A 5 -9.82 3.36 -9.92
CA ILE A 5 -9.01 2.15 -9.81
C ILE A 5 -9.39 1.42 -8.53
N THR A 6 -9.61 0.12 -8.63
CA THR A 6 -9.94 -0.76 -7.50
C THR A 6 -9.10 -2.03 -7.58
N LEU A 7 -9.05 -2.83 -6.51
CA LEU A 7 -8.37 -4.12 -6.61
C LEU A 7 -9.03 -5.06 -7.62
N LYS A 8 -10.34 -4.92 -7.86
CA LYS A 8 -11.07 -5.68 -8.89
C LYS A 8 -10.53 -5.44 -10.30
N THR A 9 -10.04 -4.23 -10.58
CA THR A 9 -9.47 -3.91 -11.90
C THR A 9 -8.00 -4.34 -12.04
N ILE A 10 -7.38 -4.79 -10.94
CA ILE A 10 -5.97 -5.23 -10.90
C ILE A 10 -5.89 -6.76 -10.81
N PHE A 11 -6.78 -7.38 -10.05
CA PHE A 11 -6.84 -8.82 -9.84
C PHE A 11 -8.15 -9.37 -10.40
N GLN A 12 -8.05 -10.36 -11.30
CA GLN A 12 -9.23 -11.04 -11.87
C GLN A 12 -9.86 -12.03 -10.88
N GLU A 13 -9.04 -12.58 -9.97
CA GLU A 13 -9.44 -13.53 -8.94
C GLU A 13 -8.72 -13.22 -7.63
N LEU A 14 -9.22 -13.76 -6.52
CA LEU A 14 -8.59 -13.59 -5.22
C LEU A 14 -7.20 -14.25 -5.23
N PRO A 15 -6.09 -13.49 -5.01
CA PRO A 15 -4.76 -14.05 -5.05
C PRO A 15 -4.59 -15.12 -3.97
N LYS A 16 -3.84 -16.20 -4.28
CA LYS A 16 -3.49 -17.22 -3.28
C LYS A 16 -2.70 -16.61 -2.12
N LYS A 17 -2.86 -17.21 -0.93
CA LYS A 17 -2.01 -16.93 0.23
C LYS A 17 -0.53 -17.10 -0.15
N LYS A 18 0.31 -16.24 0.39
CA LYS A 18 1.75 -16.23 0.10
C LYS A 18 2.54 -16.69 1.31
N GLU A 19 3.56 -17.48 1.05
CA GLU A 19 4.50 -17.90 2.08
C GLU A 19 5.52 -16.79 2.38
N PHE A 20 6.03 -16.82 3.61
CA PHE A 20 7.12 -15.96 4.04
C PHE A 20 8.43 -16.76 3.98
N ILE A 21 9.48 -16.09 3.50
CA ILE A 21 10.82 -16.65 3.49
C ILE A 21 11.34 -16.62 4.93
N GLU A 22 11.83 -17.76 5.41
CA GLU A 22 12.42 -17.89 6.73
C GLU A 22 13.68 -17.02 6.86
N GLY A 23 13.93 -16.48 8.05
CA GLY A 23 15.11 -15.65 8.33
C GLY A 23 15.01 -14.18 7.91
N ILE A 24 14.01 -13.80 7.11
CA ILE A 24 13.74 -12.39 6.80
C ILE A 24 13.10 -11.71 8.01
N ARG A 25 13.66 -10.56 8.40
CA ARG A 25 13.24 -9.80 9.58
C ARG A 25 11.78 -9.35 9.46
N ARG A 26 11.04 -9.43 10.58
CA ARG A 26 9.62 -9.06 10.69
C ARG A 26 9.42 -7.98 11.73
N ALA A 27 8.47 -7.08 11.50
CA ALA A 27 8.15 -6.04 12.46
C ALA A 27 7.66 -6.67 13.78
N PRO A 28 8.05 -6.10 14.94
CA PRO A 28 7.54 -6.55 16.22
C PRO A 28 6.01 -6.39 16.26
N LYS A 29 5.34 -7.27 17.02
CA LYS A 29 3.91 -7.17 17.25
C LYS A 29 3.60 -5.83 17.92
N ARG A 30 2.66 -5.06 17.35
CA ARG A 30 2.09 -3.89 18.02
C ARG A 30 1.03 -4.35 19.02
N GLU A 31 0.95 -3.66 20.16
CA GLU A 31 -0.10 -3.95 21.14
C GLU A 31 -1.48 -3.75 20.51
N PHE A 32 -2.33 -4.77 20.63
CA PHE A 32 -3.71 -4.70 20.20
C PHE A 32 -4.53 -4.11 21.34
N VAL A 33 -4.86 -2.83 21.21
CA VAL A 33 -5.57 -2.03 22.23
C VAL A 33 -7.01 -1.67 21.81
N LEU A 34 -7.44 -2.13 20.64
CA LEU A 34 -8.74 -1.76 20.06
C LEU A 34 -9.89 -2.47 20.78
N ASN A 35 -10.97 -1.74 21.04
CA ASN A 35 -12.23 -2.35 21.46
C ASN A 35 -12.97 -3.00 20.27
N GLU A 36 -14.08 -3.68 20.52
CA GLU A 36 -14.85 -4.39 19.49
C GLU A 36 -15.31 -3.48 18.34
N LYS A 37 -15.81 -2.28 18.65
CA LYS A 37 -16.28 -1.32 17.63
C LYS A 37 -15.12 -0.77 16.80
N GLU A 38 -13.99 -0.48 17.44
CA GLU A 38 -12.77 -0.02 16.76
C GLU A 38 -12.18 -1.12 15.87
N THR A 39 -12.26 -2.37 16.32
CA THR A 39 -11.84 -3.55 15.56
C THR A 39 -12.70 -3.72 14.32
N GLU A 40 -14.03 -3.65 14.46
CA GLU A 40 -14.97 -3.69 13.33
C GLU A 40 -14.70 -2.55 12.34
N LEU A 41 -14.46 -1.33 12.84
CA LEU A 41 -14.12 -0.18 12.01
C LEU A 41 -12.79 -0.37 11.28
N ALA A 42 -11.77 -0.93 11.93
CA ALA A 42 -10.48 -1.22 11.32
C ALA A 42 -10.62 -2.24 10.17
N LEU A 43 -11.42 -3.29 10.37
CA LEU A 43 -11.74 -4.27 9.34
C LEU A 43 -12.47 -3.63 8.16
N LYS A 44 -13.54 -2.85 8.40
CA LYS A 44 -14.27 -2.11 7.37
C LYS A 44 -13.34 -1.17 6.58
N ASN A 45 -12.42 -0.49 7.27
CA ASN A 45 -11.44 0.39 6.65
C ASN A 45 -10.44 -0.34 5.76
N ALA A 46 -10.06 -1.57 6.07
CA ALA A 46 -9.21 -2.38 5.20
C ALA A 46 -10.00 -3.00 4.04
N LEU A 47 -11.20 -3.52 4.31
CA LEU A 47 -12.09 -4.14 3.33
C LEU A 47 -12.60 -3.16 2.27
N ARG A 48 -12.59 -1.84 2.52
CA ARG A 48 -12.93 -0.82 1.50
C ARG A 48 -12.11 -0.90 0.20
N TYR A 49 -10.93 -1.54 0.25
CA TYR A 49 -10.09 -1.75 -0.93
C TYR A 49 -10.42 -3.06 -1.66
N VAL A 50 -11.05 -4.00 -0.97
CA VAL A 50 -11.27 -5.38 -1.42
C VAL A 50 -12.67 -5.48 -2.06
N PRO A 51 -12.82 -6.19 -3.19
CA PRO A 51 -14.14 -6.49 -3.75
C PRO A 51 -15.04 -7.24 -2.77
N GLU A 52 -16.32 -6.91 -2.72
CA GLU A 52 -17.28 -7.47 -1.76
C GLU A 52 -17.36 -9.00 -1.86
N GLU A 53 -17.23 -9.56 -3.07
CA GLU A 53 -17.21 -11.01 -3.27
C GLU A 53 -16.08 -11.76 -2.55
N TRP A 54 -15.05 -11.06 -2.07
CA TRP A 54 -13.93 -11.65 -1.33
C TRP A 54 -13.95 -11.29 0.16
N HIS A 55 -14.96 -10.54 0.63
CA HIS A 55 -14.97 -10.06 2.02
C HIS A 55 -15.03 -11.19 3.03
N ASP A 56 -15.80 -12.25 2.80
CA ASP A 56 -15.91 -13.36 3.76
C ASP A 56 -14.55 -14.01 4.05
N GLU A 57 -13.78 -14.33 3.02
CA GLU A 57 -12.45 -14.95 3.18
C GLU A 57 -11.40 -13.95 3.70
N VAL A 58 -11.42 -12.72 3.19
CA VAL A 58 -10.37 -11.72 3.50
C VAL A 58 -10.59 -11.08 4.88
N ALA A 59 -11.83 -10.98 5.36
CA ALA A 59 -12.12 -10.40 6.67
C ALA A 59 -11.53 -11.26 7.80
N GLU A 60 -11.63 -12.58 7.70
CA GLU A 60 -11.03 -13.51 8.67
C GLU A 60 -9.50 -13.35 8.73
N GLU A 61 -8.85 -13.22 7.57
CA GLU A 61 -7.41 -12.98 7.48
C GLU A 61 -7.00 -11.64 8.04
N PHE A 62 -7.75 -10.58 7.74
CA PHE A 62 -7.47 -9.26 8.28
C PHE A 62 -7.65 -9.24 9.80
N LEU A 63 -8.63 -9.97 10.33
CA LEU A 63 -8.78 -10.12 11.77
C LEU A 63 -7.59 -10.88 12.38
N GLU A 64 -7.14 -11.98 11.76
CA GLU A 64 -5.95 -12.71 12.20
C GLU A 64 -4.70 -11.82 12.20
N GLU A 65 -4.47 -11.06 11.14
CA GLU A 65 -3.37 -10.10 11.05
C GLU A 65 -3.47 -9.05 12.16
N LEU A 66 -4.65 -8.49 12.38
CA LEU A 66 -4.88 -7.47 13.40
C LEU A 66 -4.60 -8.01 14.81
N LEU A 67 -5.05 -9.23 15.14
CA LEU A 67 -4.83 -9.85 16.46
C LEU A 67 -3.38 -10.32 16.67
N SER A 68 -2.75 -10.86 15.62
CA SER A 68 -1.41 -11.42 15.71
C SER A 68 -0.30 -10.38 15.54
N ARG A 69 -0.54 -9.31 14.77
CA ARG A 69 0.46 -8.27 14.45
C ARG A 69 0.11 -6.87 14.99
N GLY A 70 -1.14 -6.66 15.40
CA GLY A 70 -1.63 -5.33 15.79
C GLY A 70 -1.92 -4.40 14.61
N LYS A 71 -1.88 -4.93 13.37
CA LYS A 71 -2.14 -4.16 12.14
C LYS A 71 -2.54 -5.09 10.99
N ILE A 72 -3.38 -4.57 10.10
CA ILE A 72 -3.76 -5.19 8.83
C ILE A 72 -2.77 -4.73 7.74
N TYR A 73 -1.93 -5.65 7.26
CA TYR A 73 -1.01 -5.45 6.15
C TYR A 73 -1.58 -5.96 4.82
N GLY A 74 -2.52 -6.90 4.88
CA GLY A 74 -3.09 -7.59 3.72
C GLY A 74 -2.05 -8.42 3.00
N TYR A 75 -1.37 -9.31 3.73
CA TYR A 75 -0.24 -10.11 3.21
C TYR A 75 -0.59 -10.90 1.95
N ARG A 76 -1.85 -11.35 1.83
CA ARG A 76 -2.36 -12.00 0.62
C ARG A 76 -2.09 -11.19 -0.65
N PHE A 77 -2.19 -9.86 -0.58
CA PHE A 77 -2.02 -8.98 -1.73
C PHE A 77 -0.56 -8.60 -2.00
N ARG A 78 0.42 -8.99 -1.17
CA ARG A 78 1.84 -8.71 -1.44
C ARG A 78 2.27 -9.24 -2.81
N PRO A 79 3.17 -8.59 -3.58
CA PRO A 79 3.80 -9.22 -4.74
C PRO A 79 4.53 -10.53 -4.37
N ALA A 80 4.64 -11.48 -5.31
CA ALA A 80 5.43 -12.69 -5.08
C ALA A 80 6.94 -12.39 -5.17
N GLY A 81 7.75 -13.17 -4.48
CA GLY A 81 9.22 -13.03 -4.48
C GLY A 81 9.72 -11.79 -3.71
N ASN A 82 10.99 -11.47 -3.94
CA ASN A 82 11.63 -10.29 -3.36
C ASN A 82 11.35 -9.09 -4.26
N ILE A 83 10.91 -7.99 -3.65
CA ILE A 83 10.81 -6.73 -4.34
C ILE A 83 12.23 -6.19 -4.47
N VAL A 84 12.56 -5.66 -5.65
CA VAL A 84 13.83 -4.96 -5.90
C VAL A 84 13.56 -3.81 -6.85
N GLY A 85 14.31 -2.71 -6.70
CA GLY A 85 14.27 -1.61 -7.65
C GLY A 85 14.85 -2.04 -9.00
N LYS A 86 14.04 -2.03 -10.06
CA LYS A 86 14.46 -2.43 -11.41
C LYS A 86 14.92 -1.24 -12.26
N PRO A 87 15.61 -1.47 -13.39
CA PRO A 87 15.77 -0.47 -14.44
C PRO A 87 14.43 0.17 -14.82
N ILE A 88 14.42 1.49 -15.03
CA ILE A 88 13.19 2.28 -15.23
C ILE A 88 12.38 1.84 -16.47
N ASP A 89 13.05 1.29 -17.48
CA ASP A 89 12.49 0.77 -18.71
C ASP A 89 11.69 -0.52 -18.51
N GLU A 90 11.92 -1.27 -17.43
CA GLU A 90 11.13 -2.45 -17.06
C GLU A 90 9.77 -2.08 -16.43
N TYR A 91 9.56 -0.81 -16.06
CA TYR A 91 8.28 -0.37 -15.49
C TYR A 91 7.29 0.05 -16.57
N GLU A 92 6.06 -0.41 -16.46
CA GLU A 92 4.93 0.09 -17.23
C GLU A 92 4.57 1.51 -16.79
N GLY A 93 4.23 2.38 -17.74
CA GLY A 93 3.86 3.76 -17.41
C GLY A 93 3.71 4.63 -18.64
N LYS A 94 2.76 5.58 -18.62
CA LYS A 94 2.61 6.59 -19.68
C LYS A 94 3.57 7.77 -19.54
N SER A 95 4.10 8.02 -18.34
CA SER A 95 5.08 9.08 -18.07
C SER A 95 6.36 8.51 -17.45
N ILE A 96 7.49 9.19 -17.67
CA ILE A 96 8.79 8.78 -17.11
C ILE A 96 8.77 8.93 -15.59
N GLU A 97 8.15 9.98 -15.08
CA GLU A 97 8.02 10.24 -13.65
C GLU A 97 7.20 9.14 -12.97
N GLY A 98 6.09 8.71 -13.59
CA GLY A 98 5.29 7.58 -13.10
C GLY A 98 6.11 6.29 -12.99
N LYS A 99 6.96 5.99 -13.98
CA LYS A 99 7.91 4.87 -13.91
C LYS A 99 8.96 5.06 -12.83
N ALA A 100 9.56 6.24 -12.74
CA ALA A 100 10.58 6.56 -11.75
C ALA A 100 10.07 6.40 -10.31
N PHE A 101 8.85 6.87 -10.00
CA PHE A 101 8.27 6.65 -8.68
C PHE A 101 8.03 5.17 -8.38
N GLN A 102 7.69 4.36 -9.38
CA GLN A 102 7.56 2.92 -9.20
C GLN A 102 8.90 2.25 -8.85
N VAL A 103 10.02 2.69 -9.45
CA VAL A 103 11.38 2.27 -9.07
C VAL A 103 11.65 2.61 -7.61
N MET A 104 11.38 3.86 -7.21
CA MET A 104 11.67 4.35 -5.85
C MET A 104 10.83 3.65 -4.78
N ILE A 105 9.56 3.34 -5.08
CA ILE A 105 8.70 2.56 -4.17
C ILE A 105 9.28 1.16 -3.97
N ASP A 106 9.69 0.49 -5.05
CA ASP A 106 10.24 -0.87 -4.96
C ASP A 106 11.60 -0.87 -4.25
N ASN A 107 12.45 0.14 -4.50
CA ASN A 107 13.71 0.33 -3.78
C ASN A 107 13.50 0.47 -2.26
N ASN A 108 12.51 1.26 -1.83
CA ASN A 108 12.21 1.40 -0.39
C ASN A 108 11.66 0.11 0.24
N LEU A 109 11.12 -0.81 -0.57
CA LEU A 109 10.58 -2.10 -0.16
C LEU A 109 11.50 -3.27 -0.50
N ASP A 110 12.72 -2.97 -0.96
CA ASP A 110 13.70 -3.97 -1.32
C ASP A 110 14.09 -4.78 -0.09
N PHE A 111 14.24 -6.09 -0.24
CA PHE A 111 14.54 -7.00 0.87
C PHE A 111 15.95 -6.78 1.42
N ASP A 112 16.85 -6.21 0.62
CA ASP A 112 18.21 -5.85 1.04
C ASP A 112 18.28 -4.45 1.69
N ILE A 113 17.21 -3.65 1.58
CA ILE A 113 17.16 -2.24 2.04
C ILE A 113 16.19 -2.05 3.20
N ALA A 114 14.99 -2.61 3.11
CA ALA A 114 13.91 -2.39 4.06
C ALA A 114 14.15 -3.15 5.37
N LEU A 115 13.90 -2.47 6.49
CA LEU A 115 14.00 -3.07 7.82
C LEU A 115 13.01 -4.24 8.01
N TYR A 116 11.75 -4.05 7.58
CA TYR A 116 10.70 -5.06 7.60
C TYR A 116 9.97 -5.07 6.25
N PRO A 117 10.52 -5.73 5.22
CA PRO A 117 10.01 -5.64 3.85
C PRO A 117 8.56 -6.13 3.74
N TYR A 118 8.19 -7.17 4.49
CA TYR A 118 6.83 -7.71 4.52
C TYR A 118 5.80 -6.76 5.14
N GLU A 119 6.23 -5.90 6.05
CA GLU A 119 5.40 -4.92 6.77
C GLU A 119 5.47 -3.52 6.17
N LEU A 120 6.09 -3.39 5.00
CA LEU A 120 6.28 -2.15 4.25
C LEU A 120 7.09 -1.08 5.02
N VAL A 121 7.94 -1.49 5.97
CA VAL A 121 8.76 -0.59 6.80
C VAL A 121 10.19 -0.53 6.29
N THR A 122 10.64 0.65 5.90
CA THR A 122 12.00 0.85 5.39
C THR A 122 13.00 1.10 6.52
N TYR A 123 12.67 1.95 7.50
CA TYR A 123 13.56 2.28 8.61
C TYR A 123 12.80 2.77 9.85
N GLY A 124 13.52 2.96 10.97
CA GLY A 124 12.97 3.60 12.16
C GLY A 124 11.85 2.83 12.85
N GLU A 125 11.82 1.50 12.69
CA GLU A 125 10.84 0.54 13.23
C GLU A 125 9.38 0.73 12.74
N THR A 126 8.96 1.96 12.43
CA THR A 126 7.60 2.31 12.03
C THR A 126 7.53 3.14 10.75
N GLY A 127 8.67 3.58 10.20
CA GLY A 127 8.76 4.35 8.97
C GLY A 127 8.36 3.53 7.75
N SER A 128 7.06 3.51 7.45
CA SER A 128 6.47 2.71 6.38
C SER A 128 6.25 3.47 5.09
N VAL A 129 6.46 2.79 3.96
CA VAL A 129 6.19 3.34 2.61
C VAL A 129 4.69 3.51 2.37
N LEU A 130 3.91 2.50 2.75
CA LEU A 130 2.45 2.45 2.64
C LEU A 130 1.88 1.70 3.84
N GLN A 131 0.57 1.81 4.10
CA GLN A 131 -0.03 1.18 5.27
C GLN A 131 -0.30 -0.31 5.08
N ASN A 132 -0.58 -0.74 3.85
CA ASN A 132 -0.87 -2.13 3.49
C ASN A 132 -0.57 -2.41 2.01
N TRP A 133 -0.56 -3.69 1.64
CA TRP A 133 -0.25 -4.15 0.28
C TRP A 133 -1.35 -3.82 -0.74
N MET A 134 -2.58 -3.60 -0.31
CA MET A 134 -3.64 -3.12 -1.21
C MET A 134 -3.32 -1.73 -1.76
N GLN A 135 -2.83 -0.83 -0.88
CA GLN A 135 -2.38 0.50 -1.29
C GLN A 135 -1.19 0.43 -2.25
N TYR A 136 -0.27 -0.52 -2.08
CA TYR A 136 0.86 -0.72 -3.00
C TYR A 136 0.36 -0.92 -4.44
N HIS A 137 -0.56 -1.87 -4.65
CA HIS A 137 -1.10 -2.13 -5.98
C HIS A 137 -1.84 -0.94 -6.57
N LEU A 138 -2.67 -0.28 -5.76
CA LEU A 138 -3.45 0.87 -6.23
C LEU A 138 -2.53 2.04 -6.61
N VAL A 139 -1.54 2.39 -5.79
CA VAL A 139 -0.57 3.45 -6.08
C VAL A 139 0.22 3.13 -7.35
N LYS A 140 0.77 1.91 -7.46
CA LYS A 140 1.51 1.47 -8.66
C LYS A 140 0.61 1.57 -9.90
N LYS A 141 -0.65 1.14 -9.82
CA LYS A 141 -1.59 1.21 -10.94
C LYS A 141 -1.92 2.65 -11.35
N TYR A 142 -2.08 3.57 -10.39
CA TYR A 142 -2.23 5.00 -10.70
C TYR A 142 -0.99 5.56 -11.41
N LEU A 143 0.21 5.24 -10.92
CA LEU A 143 1.48 5.68 -11.53
C LEU A 143 1.67 5.12 -12.95
N GLN A 144 1.16 3.92 -13.24
CA GLN A 144 1.19 3.35 -14.59
C GLN A 144 0.31 4.14 -15.57
N ILE A 145 -0.89 4.55 -15.14
CA ILE A 145 -1.89 5.13 -16.06
C ILE A 145 -1.89 6.66 -16.13
N MET A 146 -1.22 7.33 -15.17
CA MET A 146 -1.18 8.79 -15.10
C MET A 146 -0.46 9.39 -16.31
N ASN A 147 -0.94 10.54 -16.78
CA ASN A 147 -0.25 11.33 -17.80
C ASN A 147 0.54 12.50 -17.16
N ASP A 148 1.16 13.32 -18.00
CA ASP A 148 1.94 14.50 -17.61
C ASP A 148 1.08 15.71 -17.21
N GLU A 149 -0.24 15.62 -17.31
CA GLU A 149 -1.21 16.66 -16.93
C GLU A 149 -2.03 16.23 -15.71
N GLN A 150 -1.49 15.32 -14.91
CA GLN A 150 -2.13 14.79 -13.71
C GLN A 150 -1.20 14.78 -12.51
N THR A 151 -1.79 14.93 -11.33
CA THR A 151 -1.13 14.74 -10.03
C THR A 151 -1.84 13.64 -9.26
N LEU A 152 -1.09 12.65 -8.81
CA LEU A 152 -1.57 11.64 -7.87
C LEU A 152 -1.51 12.20 -6.45
N VAL A 153 -2.64 12.19 -5.74
CA VAL A 153 -2.69 12.58 -4.33
C VAL A 153 -2.71 11.33 -3.46
N VAL A 154 -1.74 11.21 -2.56
CA VAL A 154 -1.60 10.09 -1.61
C VAL A 154 -1.67 10.62 -0.18
N MET A 155 -2.66 10.14 0.58
CA MET A 155 -2.93 10.56 1.96
C MET A 155 -2.59 9.45 2.93
N SER A 156 -1.46 9.56 3.63
CA SER A 156 -0.94 8.56 4.56
C SER A 156 -0.95 7.15 3.95
N GLY A 157 -0.45 7.05 2.71
CA GLY A 157 -0.43 5.84 1.90
C GLY A 157 -1.70 5.53 1.10
N HIS A 158 -2.86 6.11 1.44
CA HIS A 158 -4.08 5.93 0.64
C HIS A 158 -4.02 6.74 -0.65
N PRO A 159 -4.08 6.11 -1.85
CA PRO A 159 -4.20 6.86 -3.09
C PRO A 159 -5.62 7.42 -3.23
N LEU A 160 -5.78 8.73 -3.04
CA LEU A 160 -7.06 9.41 -3.20
C LEU A 160 -7.49 9.39 -4.67
N GLY A 161 -6.52 9.57 -5.59
CA GLY A 161 -6.74 9.48 -7.03
C GLY A 161 -5.88 10.45 -7.83
N LEU A 162 -6.13 10.48 -9.14
CA LEU A 162 -5.52 11.40 -10.08
C LEU A 162 -6.39 12.63 -10.29
N PHE A 163 -5.78 13.80 -10.17
CA PHE A 163 -6.43 15.10 -10.39
C PHE A 163 -5.76 15.80 -11.56
N ALA A 164 -6.52 16.59 -12.33
CA ALA A 164 -5.97 17.39 -13.41
C ALA A 164 -4.99 18.44 -12.85
N SER A 165 -3.88 18.65 -13.55
CA SER A 165 -2.79 19.55 -13.18
C SER A 165 -2.01 20.00 -14.41
N ASP A 166 -1.17 21.02 -14.28
CA ASP A 166 -0.27 21.43 -15.37
C ASP A 166 0.95 20.53 -15.51
N LYS A 167 1.58 20.50 -16.69
CA LYS A 167 2.83 19.75 -16.94
C LYS A 167 3.98 20.09 -15.99
N LYS A 168 4.00 21.31 -15.45
CA LYS A 168 5.01 21.77 -14.48
C LYS A 168 4.67 21.44 -13.03
N SER A 169 3.48 20.92 -12.76
CA SER A 169 3.04 20.56 -11.41
C SER A 169 3.77 19.30 -10.92
N PRO A 170 3.88 19.09 -9.60
CA PRO A 170 4.31 17.82 -9.06
C PRO A 170 3.43 16.68 -9.57
N ARG A 171 4.05 15.56 -9.97
CA ARG A 171 3.33 14.37 -10.43
C ARG A 171 2.70 13.57 -9.28
N VAL A 172 3.25 13.70 -8.07
CA VAL A 172 2.70 13.09 -6.86
C VAL A 172 2.76 14.09 -5.71
N ILE A 173 1.69 14.19 -4.94
CA ILE A 173 1.64 14.90 -3.65
C ILE A 173 1.38 13.84 -2.57
N ILE A 174 2.24 13.79 -1.57
CA ILE A 174 2.19 12.81 -0.48
C ILE A 174 2.10 13.57 0.84
N THR A 175 1.13 13.19 1.67
CA THR A 175 1.10 13.54 3.10
C THR A 175 1.22 12.27 3.92
N ASN A 176 1.92 12.31 5.04
CA ASN A 176 2.06 11.16 5.94
C ASN A 176 1.89 11.63 7.38
N GLY A 177 0.93 11.06 8.11
CA GLY A 177 0.75 11.32 9.54
C GLY A 177 0.29 12.73 9.89
N LEU A 178 -0.31 13.48 8.95
CA LEU A 178 -0.88 14.78 9.28
C LEU A 178 -2.10 14.61 10.19
N MET A 179 -2.03 15.21 11.38
CA MET A 179 -3.07 15.19 12.40
C MET A 179 -3.49 16.63 12.75
N ILE A 180 -4.70 16.79 13.29
CA ILE A 180 -5.08 18.04 13.94
C ILE A 180 -4.28 18.10 15.24
N GLY A 181 -3.65 19.24 15.54
CA GLY A 181 -2.68 19.36 16.64
C GLY A 181 -3.19 18.93 18.02
N GLU A 182 -4.49 19.11 18.30
CA GLU A 182 -5.13 18.63 19.55
C GLU A 182 -5.09 17.09 19.71
N PHE A 183 -4.94 16.36 18.60
CA PHE A 183 -4.93 14.90 18.55
C PHE A 183 -3.55 14.32 18.18
N ASP A 184 -2.50 15.15 18.15
CA ASP A 184 -1.12 14.73 17.87
C ASP A 184 -0.38 14.47 19.19
N ASN A 185 -0.50 13.23 19.69
CA ASN A 185 0.03 12.77 20.99
C ASN A 185 1.25 11.86 20.84
#